data_AF-A0A8S9K1U5-F1
#
_entry.id   AF-A0A8S9K1U5-F1
#
_cell.length_a   1.000
_cell.length_b   1.000
_cell.length_c   1.000
_cell.angle_alpha   90.00
_cell.angle_beta   90.00
_cell.angle_gamma   90.00
#
_symmetry.space_group_name_H-M   'P 1'
#
loop_
_entity.id
_entity.type
_entity.pdbx_description
1 polymer ?
#
loop_
_entity_poly.entity_id
_entity_poly.type
_entity_poly.pdbx_seq_one_letter_code
_entity_poly.pdbx_strand_id
1 'polypeptide(L)'
;MEGTGSSHQKKDKHLTDQELDFLVAILGLLVNLVEKDGVNRSRLASASFAITKPKGLQESEQEMIPLLCSIFLTNQGSEDTKEETTTFTLDDEEAVLESEKEAEKMIVEAYSALLLAFLSTESTSIRNSIRDYLPKRNLAILVPVLERFVAFHTTLNMIPPETHKAVMEVIESCKLP
;
A
#
# COMPACT_ATOMS: atom_id res chain seq x y z
N MET A 1 42.53 -11.07 18.16
CA MET A 1 42.25 -9.63 17.95
C MET A 1 42.82 -9.32 16.59
N GLU A 2 42.08 -8.93 15.56
CA GLU A 2 40.80 -8.23 15.49
C GLU A 2 39.95 -8.82 14.37
N GLY A 3 38.64 -8.92 14.62
CA GLY A 3 37.65 -9.17 13.58
C GLY A 3 37.18 -7.84 13.02
N THR A 4 37.22 -7.69 11.70
CA THR A 4 36.59 -6.58 11.00
C THR A 4 35.30 -7.09 10.36
N GLY A 5 34.20 -6.50 10.81
CA GLY A 5 32.85 -6.89 10.48
C GLY A 5 32.54 -6.75 8.98
N SER A 6 31.97 -7.82 8.43
CA SER A 6 31.35 -7.78 7.11
C SER A 6 30.01 -7.07 7.22
N SER A 7 30.00 -5.79 6.82
CA SER A 7 28.77 -5.01 6.61
C SER A 7 27.88 -5.73 5.61
N HIS A 8 26.84 -6.37 6.12
CA HIS A 8 25.73 -6.87 5.32
C HIS A 8 24.98 -5.67 4.75
N GLN A 9 25.34 -5.22 3.55
CA GLN A 9 24.42 -4.48 2.71
C GLN A 9 23.22 -5.41 2.43
N LYS A 10 22.11 -5.17 3.12
CA LYS A 10 20.81 -5.65 2.64
C LYS A 10 20.64 -5.05 1.25
N LYS A 11 20.77 -5.87 0.21
CA LYS A 11 20.29 -5.50 -1.12
C LYS A 11 18.79 -5.36 -0.99
N ASP A 12 18.31 -4.14 -0.84
CA ASP A 12 16.90 -3.83 -1.09
C ASP A 12 16.63 -4.25 -2.53
N LYS A 13 15.94 -5.39 -2.66
CA LYS A 13 15.43 -5.85 -3.96
C LYS A 13 14.29 -4.91 -4.31
N HIS A 14 14.62 -3.81 -4.95
CA HIS A 14 13.62 -2.96 -5.56
C HIS A 14 12.90 -3.77 -6.64
N LEU A 15 11.57 -3.67 -6.68
CA LEU A 15 10.79 -4.22 -7.79
C LEU A 15 11.22 -3.51 -9.08
N THR A 16 11.25 -4.25 -10.18
CA THR A 16 11.36 -3.68 -11.53
C THR A 16 10.07 -2.97 -11.90
N ASP A 17 10.15 -2.01 -12.82
CA ASP A 17 8.98 -1.22 -13.29
C ASP A 17 7.84 -2.14 -13.76
N GLN A 18 8.19 -3.21 -14.48
CA GLN A 18 7.22 -4.21 -14.93
C GLN A 18 6.55 -4.96 -13.75
N GLU A 19 7.29 -5.26 -12.68
CA GLU A 19 6.72 -5.89 -11.49
C GLU A 19 5.79 -4.93 -10.74
N LEU A 20 6.08 -3.63 -10.74
CA LEU A 20 5.21 -2.59 -10.19
C LEU A 20 3.93 -2.45 -11.00
N ASP A 21 4.02 -2.42 -12.33
CA ASP A 21 2.84 -2.42 -13.21
C ASP A 21 1.92 -3.62 -12.93
N PHE A 22 2.50 -4.82 -12.78
CA PHE A 22 1.74 -6.00 -12.39
C PHE A 22 1.11 -5.85 -11.01
N LEU A 23 1.85 -5.31 -10.04
CA LEU A 23 1.33 -5.10 -8.69
C LEU A 23 0.15 -4.12 -8.70
N VAL A 24 0.27 -2.99 -9.41
CA VAL A 24 -0.82 -2.00 -9.56
C VAL A 24 -2.03 -2.64 -10.24
N ALA A 25 -1.83 -3.40 -11.30
CA ALA A 25 -2.90 -4.11 -11.99
C ALA A 25 -3.62 -5.13 -11.09
N ILE A 26 -2.86 -5.89 -10.29
CA ILE A 26 -3.40 -6.84 -9.32
C ILE A 26 -4.19 -6.11 -8.23
N LEU A 27 -3.64 -5.05 -7.65
CA LEU A 27 -4.32 -4.27 -6.62
C LEU A 27 -5.61 -3.64 -7.15
N GLY A 28 -5.59 -3.07 -8.36
CA GLY A 28 -6.77 -2.53 -9.02
C GLY A 28 -7.85 -3.59 -9.28
N LEU A 29 -7.45 -4.79 -9.71
CA LEU A 29 -8.37 -5.92 -9.86
C LEU A 29 -8.98 -6.34 -8.52
N LEU A 30 -8.17 -6.43 -7.45
CA LEU A 30 -8.65 -6.77 -6.12
C LEU A 30 -9.65 -5.74 -5.59
N VAL A 31 -9.37 -4.44 -5.79
CA VAL A 31 -10.32 -3.35 -5.47
C VAL A 31 -11.66 -3.58 -6.19
N ASN A 32 -11.62 -3.82 -7.51
CA ASN A 32 -12.83 -4.07 -8.29
C ASN A 32 -13.63 -5.29 -7.77
N LEU A 33 -12.93 -6.34 -7.30
CA LEU A 33 -13.58 -7.53 -6.76
C LEU A 33 -14.27 -7.27 -5.42
N VAL A 34 -13.75 -6.38 -4.59
CA VAL A 34 -14.25 -6.17 -3.22
C VAL A 34 -15.17 -4.95 -3.04
N GLU A 35 -15.11 -3.97 -3.96
CA GLU A 35 -15.85 -2.71 -3.85
C GLU A 35 -17.34 -2.93 -3.59
N LYS A 36 -17.95 -3.89 -4.30
CA LYS A 36 -19.41 -4.12 -4.31
C LYS A 36 -19.83 -5.47 -3.74
N ASP A 37 -18.90 -6.31 -3.30
CA ASP A 37 -19.17 -7.69 -2.88
C ASP A 37 -18.54 -7.99 -1.51
N GLY A 38 -19.38 -8.17 -0.50
CA GLY A 38 -18.95 -8.54 0.86
C GLY A 38 -18.42 -9.97 0.98
N VAL A 39 -18.93 -10.90 0.18
CA VAL A 39 -18.39 -12.27 0.16
C VAL A 39 -16.95 -12.24 -0.35
N ASN A 40 -16.66 -11.43 -1.36
CA ASN A 40 -15.28 -11.24 -1.84
C ASN A 40 -14.40 -10.55 -0.79
N ARG A 41 -14.91 -9.54 -0.06
CA ARG A 41 -14.17 -8.94 1.06
C ARG A 41 -13.81 -9.97 2.12
N SER A 42 -14.79 -10.74 2.58
CA SER A 42 -14.59 -11.80 3.57
C SER A 42 -13.57 -12.84 3.10
N ARG A 43 -13.69 -13.33 1.85
CA ARG A 43 -12.76 -14.30 1.27
C ARG A 43 -11.34 -13.75 1.14
N LEU A 44 -11.20 -12.50 0.70
CA LEU A 44 -9.90 -11.88 0.52
C LEU A 44 -9.22 -11.62 1.87
N ALA A 45 -9.98 -11.15 2.87
CA ALA A 45 -9.47 -10.90 4.22
C ALA A 45 -8.99 -12.19 4.91
N SER A 46 -9.66 -13.32 4.66
CA SER A 46 -9.28 -14.63 5.21
C SER A 46 -8.32 -15.42 4.31
N ALA A 47 -7.86 -14.87 3.20
CA ALA A 47 -6.95 -15.56 2.30
C ALA A 47 -5.55 -15.69 2.93
N SER A 48 -5.00 -16.90 2.88
CA SER A 48 -3.60 -17.19 3.18
C SER A 48 -2.95 -17.84 1.95
N PHE A 49 -1.65 -17.61 1.79
CA PHE A 49 -0.88 -18.18 0.68
C PHE A 49 0.44 -18.74 1.19
N ALA A 50 0.85 -19.86 0.60
CA ALA A 50 2.13 -20.49 0.90
C ALA A 50 3.25 -19.73 0.17
N ILE A 51 4.24 -19.25 0.91
CA ILE A 51 5.45 -18.65 0.34
C ILE A 51 6.55 -19.69 0.32
N THR A 52 6.96 -20.09 -0.87
CA THR A 52 8.16 -20.90 -1.08
C THR A 52 9.39 -19.99 -1.08
N LYS A 53 10.14 -19.99 0.02
CA LYS A 53 11.42 -19.30 0.09
C LYS A 53 12.47 -20.07 -0.74
N PRO A 54 13.16 -19.42 -1.70
CA PRO A 54 14.16 -20.08 -2.54
C PRO A 54 15.48 -20.25 -1.76
N LYS A 55 15.50 -21.26 -0.88
CA LYS A 55 16.66 -22.03 -0.36
C LYS A 55 16.12 -22.85 0.82
N GLY A 56 15.86 -24.13 0.55
CA GLY A 56 15.06 -25.03 1.36
C GLY A 56 15.13 -24.82 2.88
N LEU A 57 14.07 -24.24 3.44
CA LEU A 57 13.49 -24.56 4.73
C LEU A 57 12.26 -23.67 4.97
N GLN A 58 11.16 -24.33 5.35
CA GLN A 58 9.88 -23.78 5.81
C GLN A 58 8.99 -23.08 4.76
N GLU A 59 7.90 -23.76 4.43
CA GLU A 59 6.67 -23.12 3.96
C GLU A 59 6.17 -22.22 5.10
N SER A 60 6.12 -20.91 4.86
CA SER A 60 5.41 -19.99 5.74
C SER A 60 4.11 -19.60 5.06
N GLU A 61 2.99 -19.77 5.76
CA GLU A 61 1.74 -19.15 5.36
C GLU A 61 1.83 -17.65 5.62
N GLN A 62 1.53 -16.85 4.61
CA GLN A 62 1.36 -15.41 4.76
C GLN A 62 -0.12 -15.09 4.56
N GLU A 63 -0.69 -14.38 5.54
CA GLU A 63 -2.05 -13.87 5.48
C GLU A 63 -2.12 -12.61 4.61
N MET A 64 -3.27 -12.39 3.98
CA MET A 64 -3.49 -11.25 3.10
C MET A 64 -3.45 -9.90 3.83
N ILE A 65 -4.06 -9.78 5.02
CA ILE A 65 -4.10 -8.51 5.76
C ILE A 65 -2.68 -8.02 6.12
N PRO A 66 -1.79 -8.81 6.73
CA PRO A 66 -0.42 -8.42 7.01
C PRO A 66 0.37 -8.07 5.74
N LEU A 67 0.14 -8.80 4.63
CA LEU A 67 0.77 -8.49 3.35
C LEU A 67 0.36 -7.09 2.87
N LEU A 68 -0.94 -6.82 2.81
CA LEU A 68 -1.47 -5.54 2.33
C LEU A 68 -1.03 -4.37 3.20
N CYS A 69 -1.01 -4.54 4.53
CA CYS A 69 -0.47 -3.54 5.45
C CYS A 69 1.02 -3.30 5.20
N SER A 70 1.80 -4.36 4.94
CA SER A 70 3.23 -4.23 4.63
C SER A 70 3.46 -3.51 3.30
N ILE A 71 2.66 -3.81 2.27
CA ILE A 71 2.72 -3.11 0.97
C ILE A 71 2.40 -1.63 1.17
N PHE A 72 1.32 -1.30 1.88
CA PHE A 72 0.96 0.08 2.19
C PHE A 72 2.09 0.82 2.90
N LEU A 73 2.63 0.27 3.99
CA LEU A 73 3.67 0.92 4.79
C LEU A 73 5.02 1.03 4.07
N THR A 74 5.35 0.09 3.18
CA THR A 74 6.60 0.12 2.41
C THR A 74 6.57 1.16 1.28
N ASN A 75 5.38 1.46 0.76
CA ASN A 75 5.18 2.42 -0.30
C ASN A 75 4.67 3.78 0.21
N GLN A 76 4.50 3.91 1.52
CA GLN A 76 4.12 5.16 2.15
C GLN A 76 5.15 6.24 1.80
N GLY A 77 4.69 7.26 1.07
CA GLY A 77 5.54 8.40 0.73
C GLY A 77 6.06 9.05 2.02
N SER A 78 7.35 9.37 2.05
CA SER A 78 7.96 10.10 3.16
C SER A 78 7.34 11.50 3.25
N GLU A 79 6.22 11.67 3.95
CA GLU A 79 5.73 12.98 4.37
C GLU A 79 6.63 13.62 5.45
N ASP A 80 7.65 12.89 5.94
CA ASP A 80 8.64 13.33 6.92
C ASP A 80 9.96 13.84 6.34
N THR A 81 10.03 14.22 5.06
CA THR A 81 11.14 15.08 4.59
C THR A 81 10.83 16.53 4.95
N LYS A 82 10.80 16.82 6.26
CA LYS A 82 11.01 18.17 6.76
C LYS A 82 12.46 18.56 6.46
N GLU A 83 12.61 19.58 5.63
CA GLU A 83 13.71 20.54 5.66
C GLU A 83 15.10 19.95 5.98
N GLU A 84 15.75 19.28 5.03
CA GLU A 84 17.19 19.41 4.93
C GLU A 84 17.55 19.96 3.56
N THR A 85 17.95 21.23 3.60
CA THR A 85 18.71 21.94 2.59
C THR A 85 20.00 21.17 2.29
N THR A 86 19.95 20.17 1.41
CA THR A 86 21.11 19.64 0.72
C THR A 86 21.04 20.08 -0.73
N THR A 87 21.70 21.20 -0.97
CA THR A 87 22.18 21.73 -2.26
C THR A 87 22.13 20.71 -3.40
N PHE A 88 21.11 20.85 -4.25
CA PHE A 88 20.92 20.15 -5.51
C PHE A 88 22.05 20.47 -6.48
N THR A 89 22.81 19.44 -6.84
CA THR A 89 23.44 19.30 -8.16
C THR A 89 23.30 17.84 -8.56
N LEU A 90 22.06 17.41 -8.84
CA LEU A 90 21.79 16.16 -9.54
C LEU A 90 21.33 16.54 -10.94
N ASP A 91 21.90 15.87 -11.93
CA ASP A 91 21.65 16.05 -13.35
C ASP A 91 20.14 15.95 -13.63
N ASP A 92 19.60 16.78 -14.53
CA ASP A 92 18.15 16.93 -14.74
C ASP A 92 17.45 15.59 -15.05
N GLU A 93 18.19 14.59 -15.56
CA GLU A 93 17.70 13.24 -15.86
C GLU A 93 17.51 12.36 -14.60
N GLU A 94 18.39 12.46 -13.59
CA GLU A 94 18.26 11.68 -12.34
C GLU A 94 17.09 12.17 -11.50
N ALA A 95 16.81 13.47 -11.53
CA ALA A 95 15.67 14.07 -10.85
C ALA A 95 14.32 13.62 -11.44
N VAL A 96 14.25 13.43 -12.76
CA VAL A 96 13.04 12.94 -13.43
C VAL A 96 12.76 11.48 -13.06
N LEU A 97 13.78 10.61 -13.12
CA LEU A 97 13.62 9.19 -12.79
C LEU A 97 13.19 8.95 -11.34
N GLU A 98 13.72 9.72 -10.38
CA GLU A 98 13.29 9.60 -8.99
C GLU A 98 11.83 10.08 -8.81
N SER A 99 11.40 11.11 -9.55
CA SER A 99 10.01 11.57 -9.53
C SER A 99 9.01 10.55 -10.09
N GLU A 100 9.41 9.80 -11.13
CA GLU A 100 8.59 8.72 -11.71
C GLU A 100 8.40 7.58 -10.70
N LYS A 101 9.49 7.18 -10.04
CA LYS A 101 9.49 6.13 -9.03
C LYS A 101 8.69 6.51 -7.78
N GLU A 102 8.71 7.79 -7.39
CA GLU A 102 7.84 8.31 -6.33
C GLU A 102 6.37 8.25 -6.72
N ALA A 103 6.03 8.58 -7.98
CA ALA A 103 4.67 8.46 -8.49
C ALA A 103 4.15 7.01 -8.45
N GLU A 104 4.97 6.04 -8.85
CA GLU A 104 4.62 4.61 -8.78
C GLU A 104 4.35 4.14 -7.35
N LYS A 105 5.21 4.53 -6.40
CA LYS A 105 5.00 4.23 -4.97
C LYS A 105 3.70 4.84 -4.46
N MET A 106 3.41 6.09 -4.80
CA MET A 106 2.16 6.75 -4.44
C MET A 106 0.93 6.01 -5.01
N ILE A 107 1.03 5.46 -6.23
CA ILE A 107 -0.04 4.66 -6.83
C ILE A 107 -0.25 3.37 -6.05
N VAL A 108 0.82 2.62 -5.76
CA VAL A 108 0.75 1.37 -4.97
C VAL A 108 0.22 1.64 -3.56
N GLU A 109 0.67 2.71 -2.92
CA GLU A 109 0.16 3.18 -1.63
C GLU A 109 -1.35 3.43 -1.69
N ALA A 110 -1.82 4.16 -2.69
CA ALA A 110 -3.23 4.52 -2.82
C ALA A 110 -4.14 3.30 -3.04
N TYR A 111 -3.77 2.38 -3.94
CA TYR A 111 -4.56 1.18 -4.17
C TYR A 111 -4.53 0.20 -2.99
N SER A 112 -3.40 0.07 -2.30
CA SER A 112 -3.32 -0.75 -1.09
C SER A 112 -4.14 -0.14 0.07
N ALA A 113 -4.09 1.18 0.26
CA ALA A 113 -4.93 1.88 1.22
C ALA A 113 -6.43 1.69 0.91
N LEU A 114 -6.82 1.82 -0.36
CA LEU A 114 -8.21 1.65 -0.79
C LEU A 114 -8.70 0.22 -0.53
N LEU A 115 -7.88 -0.78 -0.83
CA LEU A 115 -8.21 -2.17 -0.57
C LEU A 115 -8.36 -2.45 0.94
N LEU A 116 -7.42 -1.99 1.77
CA LEU A 116 -7.51 -2.09 3.23
C LEU A 116 -8.78 -1.42 3.77
N ALA A 117 -9.10 -0.24 3.24
CA ALA A 117 -10.26 0.51 3.67
C ALA A 117 -11.57 -0.21 3.31
N PHE A 118 -11.70 -0.77 2.10
CA PHE A 118 -12.84 -1.62 1.74
C PHE A 118 -12.94 -2.86 2.64
N LEU A 119 -11.85 -3.59 2.86
CA LEU A 119 -11.84 -4.76 3.74
C LEU A 119 -12.28 -4.41 5.18
N SER A 120 -11.92 -3.23 5.68
CA SER A 120 -12.29 -2.77 7.01
C SER A 120 -13.80 -2.60 7.22
N THR A 121 -14.56 -2.43 6.13
CA THR A 121 -16.04 -2.31 6.19
C THR A 121 -16.74 -3.65 6.33
N GLU A 122 -16.04 -4.76 6.13
CA GLU A 122 -16.67 -6.09 6.11
C GLU A 122 -17.10 -6.56 7.51
N SER A 123 -16.24 -6.42 8.51
CA SER A 123 -16.58 -6.75 9.89
C SER A 123 -15.68 -6.04 10.88
N THR A 124 -16.15 -5.88 12.12
CA THR A 124 -15.33 -5.33 13.22
C THR A 124 -14.08 -6.17 13.49
N SER A 125 -14.14 -7.49 13.27
CA SER A 125 -12.97 -8.37 13.44
C SER A 125 -11.89 -8.08 12.40
N ILE A 126 -12.27 -7.95 11.13
CA ILE A 126 -11.33 -7.63 10.03
C ILE A 126 -10.77 -6.22 10.23
N ARG A 127 -11.62 -5.25 10.59
CA ARG A 127 -11.20 -3.89 10.94
C ARG A 127 -10.15 -3.89 12.05
N ASN A 128 -10.37 -4.65 13.13
CA ASN A 128 -9.41 -4.76 14.23
C ASN A 128 -8.11 -5.45 13.81
N SER A 129 -8.18 -6.50 12.98
CA SER A 129 -6.99 -7.18 12.45
C SER A 129 -6.12 -6.21 11.65
N ILE A 130 -6.71 -5.47 10.70
CA ILE A 130 -5.99 -4.42 9.93
C ILE A 130 -5.35 -3.41 10.87
N ARG A 131 -6.14 -2.94 11.85
CA ARG A 131 -5.70 -1.95 12.84
C ARG A 131 -4.48 -2.43 13.64
N ASP A 132 -4.39 -3.71 13.97
CA ASP A 132 -3.28 -4.25 14.75
C ASP A 132 -1.94 -4.24 13.99
N TYR A 133 -1.98 -4.23 12.65
CA TYR A 133 -0.80 -4.12 11.78
C TYR A 133 -0.45 -2.68 11.39
N LEU A 134 -1.32 -1.71 11.67
CA LEU A 134 -1.09 -0.30 11.34
C LEU A 134 -0.49 0.48 12.52
N PRO A 135 0.35 1.51 12.24
CA PRO A 135 0.84 2.43 13.26
C PRO A 135 -0.29 3.07 14.05
N LYS A 136 -0.06 3.33 15.35
CA LYS A 136 -1.05 3.92 16.27
C LYS A 136 -2.34 3.12 16.43
N ARG A 137 -2.42 1.91 15.87
CA ARG A 137 -3.60 1.04 15.89
C ARG A 137 -4.87 1.81 15.53
N ASN A 138 -4.89 2.45 14.37
CA ASN A 138 -6.10 3.02 13.77
C ASN A 138 -6.00 3.05 12.24
N LEU A 139 -7.12 3.33 11.57
CA LEU A 139 -7.18 3.45 10.11
C LEU A 139 -7.00 4.89 9.62
N ALA A 140 -6.76 5.85 10.52
CA ALA A 140 -6.66 7.26 10.17
C ALA A 140 -5.46 7.56 9.25
N ILE A 141 -4.44 6.70 9.27
CA ILE A 141 -3.29 6.80 8.36
C ILE A 141 -3.69 6.57 6.88
N LEU A 142 -4.81 5.88 6.62
CA LEU A 142 -5.31 5.66 5.27
C LEU A 142 -6.02 6.91 4.71
N VAL A 143 -6.62 7.72 5.59
CA VAL A 143 -7.45 8.89 5.21
C VAL A 143 -6.74 9.88 4.28
N PRO A 144 -5.54 10.42 4.60
CA PRO A 144 -4.90 11.40 3.72
C PRO A 144 -4.56 10.84 2.34
N VAL A 145 -4.21 9.55 2.27
CA VAL A 145 -3.91 8.85 1.01
C VAL A 145 -5.18 8.69 0.17
N LEU A 146 -6.29 8.31 0.78
CA LEU A 146 -7.57 8.15 0.10
C LEU A 146 -8.16 9.49 -0.36
N GLU A 147 -8.02 10.56 0.43
CA GLU A 147 -8.45 11.90 0.05
C GLU A 147 -7.64 12.40 -1.16
N ARG A 148 -6.32 12.15 -1.20
CA ARG A 148 -5.46 12.43 -2.36
C ARG A 148 -5.88 11.61 -3.58
N PHE A 149 -6.18 10.32 -3.40
CA PHE A 149 -6.67 9.44 -4.46
C PHE A 149 -7.96 9.99 -5.10
N VAL A 150 -8.94 10.40 -4.28
CA VAL A 150 -10.21 10.97 -4.77
C VAL A 150 -9.98 12.29 -5.50
N ALA A 151 -9.16 13.19 -4.94
CA ALA A 151 -8.85 14.48 -5.57
C ALA A 151 -8.20 14.31 -6.95
N PHE A 152 -7.22 13.40 -7.05
CA PHE A 152 -6.52 13.10 -8.30
C PHE A 152 -7.47 12.54 -9.37
N HIS A 153 -8.27 11.53 -9.02
CA HIS A 153 -9.16 10.90 -9.99
C HIS A 153 -10.36 11.76 -10.39
N THR A 154 -10.84 12.62 -9.50
CA THR A 154 -11.86 13.63 -9.82
C THR A 154 -11.31 14.62 -10.85
N THR A 155 -10.04 15.02 -10.72
CA THR A 155 -9.37 15.90 -11.69
C THR A 155 -9.25 15.24 -13.07
N LEU A 156 -9.00 13.94 -13.12
CA LEU A 156 -8.89 13.19 -14.38
C LEU A 156 -10.23 12.69 -14.94
N ASN A 157 -11.34 12.92 -14.23
CA ASN A 157 -12.67 12.41 -14.57
C ASN A 157 -12.70 10.89 -14.85
N MET A 158 -11.93 10.12 -14.08
CA MET A 158 -11.75 8.66 -14.28
C MET A 158 -12.56 7.79 -13.32
N ILE A 159 -13.31 8.37 -12.38
CA ILE A 159 -14.12 7.62 -11.42
C ILE A 159 -15.61 7.80 -11.70
N PRO A 160 -16.37 6.69 -11.88
CA PRO A 160 -17.83 6.74 -11.92
C PRO A 160 -18.41 7.30 -10.62
N PRO A 161 -19.53 8.07 -10.67
CA PRO A 161 -20.13 8.67 -9.48
C PRO A 161 -20.43 7.67 -8.36
N GLU A 162 -20.80 6.44 -8.71
CA GLU A 162 -21.10 5.38 -7.75
C GLU A 162 -19.85 4.96 -6.97
N THR A 163 -18.72 4.78 -7.66
CA THR A 163 -17.44 4.42 -7.04
C THR A 163 -16.92 5.58 -6.21
N HIS A 164 -17.06 6.83 -6.68
CA HIS A 164 -16.70 8.01 -5.88
C HIS A 164 -17.45 8.03 -4.55
N LYS A 165 -18.77 7.77 -4.56
CA LYS A 165 -19.58 7.72 -3.35
C LYS A 165 -19.11 6.62 -2.39
N ALA A 166 -18.84 5.42 -2.90
CA ALA A 166 -18.36 4.30 -2.10
C ALA A 166 -17.00 4.62 -1.43
N VAL A 167 -16.07 5.24 -2.17
CA VAL A 167 -14.77 5.64 -1.63
C VAL A 167 -14.95 6.69 -0.52
N MET A 168 -15.83 7.69 -0.70
CA MET A 168 -16.11 8.69 0.33
C MET A 168 -16.70 8.08 1.60
N GLU A 169 -17.64 7.13 1.49
CA GLU A 169 -18.23 6.42 2.64
C GLU A 169 -17.16 5.63 3.42
N VAL A 170 -16.23 5.01 2.70
CA VAL A 170 -15.11 4.26 3.29
C VAL A 170 -14.12 5.19 3.98
N ILE A 171 -13.81 6.36 3.41
CA ILE A 171 -12.97 7.39 4.05
C ILE A 171 -13.54 7.81 5.41
N GLU A 172 -14.84 8.11 5.45
CA GLU A 172 -15.50 8.49 6.70
C GLU A 172 -15.48 7.34 7.73
N SER A 173 -15.62 6.09 7.29
CA SER A 173 -15.48 4.91 8.16
C SER A 173 -14.08 4.78 8.77
N CYS A 174 -13.03 5.13 8.02
CA CYS A 174 -11.64 5.10 8.48
C CYS A 174 -11.31 6.22 9.49
N LYS A 175 -12.07 7.32 9.50
CA LYS A 175 -11.94 8.41 10.50
C LYS A 175 -12.46 8.00 11.88
N LEU A 176 -13.32 7.00 11.93
CA LEU A 176 -13.84 6.45 13.19
C LEU A 176 -12.77 5.57 13.88
N PRO A 177 -12.79 5.47 15.23
CA PRO A 177 -11.81 4.68 16.00
C PRO A 177 -11.91 3.15 15.81
#